data_AF-A0A174YWF8-F1
#
_entry.id   AF-A0A174YWF8-F1
#
_cell.length_a   1.000
_cell.length_b   1.000
_cell.length_c   1.000
_cell.angle_alpha   90.00
_cell.angle_beta   90.00
_cell.angle_gamma   90.00
#
_symmetry.space_group_name_H-M   'P 1'
#
loop_
_entity.id
_entity.type
_entity.pdbx_description
1 polymer ?
#
loop_
_entity_poly.entity_id
_entity_poly.type
_entity_poly.pdbx_seq_one_letter_code
_entity_poly.pdbx_strand_id
1 'polypeptide(L)'
;MHIQLSTWEISNISNLINSIYETYGCNLEKSSCLTIGWISYLEYRNLYPYSLYSDDFIQYISEKISASFSNLRKDRSNRIRITSKCSLYSTFNEDGEELINFLPGNNGCFENSVSLWDYAERLGNLKYKILKLMYHKESDSEIIETLHLCHDDYFVIKEQLKEDFLNYINI
;
A
#
# COMPACT_ATOMS: atom_id res chain seq x y z
N MET A 1 1.23 17.15 26.52
CA MET A 1 -0.13 17.34 27.04
C MET A 1 -0.77 15.97 27.18
N HIS A 2 -0.94 15.43 28.39
CA HIS A 2 -1.66 14.17 28.57
C HIS A 2 -3.15 14.45 28.45
N ILE A 3 -3.76 14.02 27.34
CA ILE A 3 -5.21 14.10 27.15
C ILE A 3 -5.83 13.00 28.01
N GLN A 4 -6.56 13.38 29.04
CA GLN A 4 -7.31 12.44 29.87
C GLN A 4 -8.76 12.40 29.36
N LEU A 5 -9.11 11.31 28.67
CA LEU A 5 -10.46 11.08 28.16
C LEU A 5 -11.30 10.41 29.25
N SER A 6 -12.57 10.81 29.35
CA SER A 6 -13.52 10.12 30.23
C SER A 6 -13.96 8.78 29.62
N THR A 7 -14.37 7.82 30.45
CA THR A 7 -14.91 6.54 29.98
C THR A 7 -16.16 6.72 29.12
N TRP A 8 -17.00 7.71 29.46
CA TRP A 8 -18.16 8.10 28.68
C TRP A 8 -17.78 8.60 27.29
N GLU A 9 -16.81 9.50 27.20
CA GLU A 9 -16.30 10.05 25.94
C GLU A 9 -15.71 8.96 25.06
N ILE A 10 -14.96 8.03 25.65
CA ILE A 10 -14.40 6.88 24.92
C ILE A 10 -15.51 6.05 24.29
N SER A 11 -16.55 5.72 25.06
CA SER A 11 -17.67 4.92 24.58
C SER A 11 -18.46 5.65 23.49
N ASN A 12 -18.77 6.93 23.71
CA ASN A 12 -19.59 7.71 22.78
C ASN A 12 -18.89 7.91 21.43
N ILE A 13 -17.61 8.28 21.44
CA ILE A 13 -16.83 8.44 20.22
C ILE A 13 -16.57 7.10 19.53
N SER A 14 -16.36 6.01 20.27
CA SER A 14 -16.27 4.67 19.67
C SER A 14 -17.56 4.30 18.94
N ASN A 15 -18.72 4.58 19.52
CA ASN A 15 -20.01 4.31 18.90
C ASN A 15 -20.21 5.17 17.65
N LEU A 16 -19.83 6.46 17.70
CA LEU A 16 -19.85 7.35 16.55
C LEU A 16 -18.95 6.86 15.41
N ILE A 17 -17.71 6.45 15.70
CA ILE A 17 -16.80 5.92 14.68
C ILE A 17 -17.37 4.64 14.07
N ASN A 18 -17.95 3.76 14.90
CA ASN A 18 -18.59 2.53 14.40
C ASN A 18 -19.81 2.82 13.52
N SER A 19 -20.67 3.78 13.87
CA SER A 19 -21.82 4.13 13.03
C SER A 19 -21.39 4.74 11.70
N ILE A 20 -20.38 5.61 11.70
CA ILE A 20 -19.78 6.16 10.48
C ILE A 20 -19.17 5.02 9.63
N TYR A 21 -18.49 4.07 10.25
CA TYR A 21 -17.95 2.89 9.57
C TYR A 21 -19.05 2.03 8.94
N GLU A 22 -20.15 1.76 9.64
CA GLU A 22 -21.27 0.99 9.06
C GLU A 22 -21.90 1.71 7.86
N THR A 23 -21.88 3.04 7.86
CA THR A 23 -22.46 3.85 6.79
C THR A 23 -21.52 4.03 5.59
N TYR A 24 -20.20 4.15 5.81
CA TYR A 24 -19.21 4.52 4.78
C TYR A 24 -18.11 3.48 4.52
N GLY A 25 -17.93 2.52 5.43
CA GLY A 25 -16.75 1.68 5.55
C GLY A 25 -16.79 0.33 4.83
N CYS A 26 -17.81 0.04 4.01
CA CYS A 26 -18.06 -1.28 3.40
C CYS A 26 -16.94 -1.90 2.53
N ASN A 27 -15.75 -1.30 2.42
CA ASN A 27 -14.59 -1.84 1.70
C ASN A 27 -13.25 -1.61 2.43
N LEU A 28 -13.29 -1.16 3.68
CA LEU A 28 -12.11 -0.83 4.48
C LEU A 28 -12.04 -1.76 5.70
N GLU A 29 -10.83 -2.06 6.14
CA GLU A 29 -10.66 -2.92 7.32
C GLU A 29 -11.09 -2.17 8.58
N LYS A 30 -11.96 -2.80 9.38
CA LYS A 30 -12.55 -2.19 10.58
C LYS A 30 -11.49 -1.69 11.56
N SER A 31 -10.43 -2.47 11.78
CA SER A 31 -9.29 -2.11 12.66
C SER A 31 -8.63 -0.80 12.23
N SER A 32 -8.36 -0.65 10.93
CA SER A 32 -7.75 0.55 10.35
C SER A 32 -8.67 1.76 10.48
N CYS A 33 -9.96 1.60 10.21
CA CYS A 33 -10.96 2.66 10.37
C CYS A 33 -11.09 3.13 11.82
N LEU A 34 -11.07 2.20 12.79
CA LEU A 34 -11.11 2.56 14.21
C LEU A 34 -9.88 3.39 14.61
N THR A 35 -8.68 2.96 14.24
CA THR A 35 -7.44 3.68 14.54
C THR A 35 -7.45 5.09 13.96
N ILE A 36 -7.83 5.23 12.68
CA ILE A 36 -7.83 6.52 12.01
C ILE A 36 -8.97 7.42 12.47
N GLY A 37 -10.11 6.85 12.81
CA GLY A 37 -11.20 7.59 13.45
C GLY A 37 -10.73 8.21 14.77
N TRP A 38 -9.99 7.45 15.58
CA TRP A 38 -9.42 7.94 16.84
C TRP A 38 -8.34 9.00 16.64
N ILE A 39 -7.42 8.82 15.69
CA ILE A 39 -6.40 9.82 15.36
C ILE A 39 -7.07 11.13 14.93
N SER A 40 -8.01 11.04 13.98
CA SER A 40 -8.75 12.21 13.48
C SER A 40 -9.49 12.91 14.62
N TYR A 41 -10.17 12.15 15.48
CA TYR A 41 -10.85 12.71 16.64
C TYR A 41 -9.90 13.51 17.54
N LEU A 42 -8.76 12.92 17.92
CA LEU A 42 -7.80 13.57 18.82
C LEU A 42 -7.16 14.82 18.21
N GLU A 43 -6.88 14.80 16.91
CA GLU A 43 -6.35 15.94 16.17
C GLU A 43 -7.37 17.09 16.13
N TYR A 44 -8.58 16.82 15.66
CA TYR A 44 -9.59 17.86 15.44
C TYR A 44 -10.29 18.33 16.71
N ARG A 45 -10.31 17.52 17.77
CA ARG A 45 -10.79 17.92 19.11
C ARG A 45 -10.04 19.14 19.63
N ASN A 46 -8.71 19.19 19.45
CA ASN A 46 -7.89 20.28 19.94
C ASN A 46 -7.95 21.54 19.06
N LEU A 47 -8.42 21.40 17.82
CA LEU A 47 -8.54 22.49 16.86
C LEU A 47 -9.92 23.17 16.89
N TYR A 48 -10.90 22.57 17.57
CA TYR A 48 -12.24 23.12 17.65
C TYR A 48 -12.32 24.26 18.67
N PRO A 49 -12.67 25.49 18.26
CA PRO A 49 -12.58 26.68 19.12
C PRO A 49 -13.79 26.89 20.03
N TYR A 50 -14.86 26.09 19.88
CA TYR A 50 -16.12 26.24 20.62
C TYR A 50 -16.31 25.15 21.68
N SER A 51 -17.47 25.15 22.34
CA SER A 51 -17.81 24.16 23.37
C SER A 51 -17.70 22.74 22.82
N LEU A 52 -16.95 21.90 23.53
CA LEU A 52 -16.88 20.47 23.24
C LEU A 52 -18.24 19.80 23.53
N TYR A 53 -18.53 18.74 22.78
CA TYR A 53 -19.73 17.90 22.91
C TYR A 53 -21.07 18.60 22.69
N SER A 54 -21.08 19.78 22.04
CA SER A 54 -22.29 20.32 21.42
C SER A 54 -22.68 19.51 20.18
N ASP A 55 -23.92 19.63 19.73
CA ASP A 55 -24.36 19.01 18.47
C ASP A 55 -23.46 19.45 17.29
N ASP A 56 -23.08 20.73 17.25
CA ASP A 56 -22.15 21.29 16.27
C ASP A 56 -20.75 20.65 16.33
N PHE A 57 -20.27 20.32 17.53
CA PHE A 57 -19.00 19.63 17.71
C PHE A 57 -19.07 18.19 17.18
N ILE A 58 -20.15 17.47 17.49
CA ILE A 58 -20.36 16.10 17.02
C ILE A 58 -20.45 16.08 15.49
N GLN A 59 -21.18 17.03 14.90
CA GLN A 59 -21.26 17.17 13.45
C GLN A 59 -19.88 17.46 12.84
N TYR A 60 -19.14 18.42 13.39
CA TYR A 60 -17.79 18.76 12.93
C TYR A 60 -16.84 17.55 12.96
N ILE A 61 -16.82 16.81 14.07
CA ILE A 61 -15.99 15.60 14.21
C ILE A 61 -16.42 14.51 13.22
N SER A 62 -17.73 14.31 13.04
CA SER A 62 -18.26 13.34 12.09
C SER A 62 -17.81 13.62 10.65
N GLU A 63 -17.84 14.89 10.23
CA GLU A 63 -17.37 15.32 8.92
C GLU A 63 -15.87 15.05 8.74
N LYS A 64 -15.06 15.33 9.76
CA LYS A 64 -13.61 15.09 9.72
C LYS A 64 -13.23 13.61 9.70
N ILE A 65 -13.91 12.78 10.47
CA ILE A 65 -13.71 11.32 10.45
C ILE A 65 -14.09 10.76 9.07
N SER A 66 -15.24 11.18 8.53
CA SER A 66 -15.71 10.75 7.21
C SER A 66 -14.77 11.16 6.07
N ALA A 67 -14.22 12.37 6.13
CA ALA A 67 -13.19 12.83 5.19
C ALA A 67 -11.92 11.96 5.28
N SER A 68 -11.50 11.60 6.49
CA SER A 68 -10.32 10.77 6.72
C SER A 68 -10.50 9.34 6.20
N PHE A 69 -11.70 8.76 6.33
CA PHE A 69 -12.02 7.46 5.72
C PHE A 69 -11.99 7.53 4.19
N SER A 70 -12.49 8.63 3.62
CA SER A 70 -12.45 8.87 2.17
C SER A 70 -11.01 8.97 1.64
N ASN A 71 -10.12 9.62 2.39
CA ASN A 71 -8.71 9.70 2.06
C ASN A 71 -8.03 8.33 2.14
N LEU A 72 -8.26 7.56 3.21
CA LEU A 72 -7.73 6.20 3.32
C LEU A 72 -8.19 5.31 2.16
N ARG A 73 -9.44 5.47 1.71
CA ARG A 73 -9.94 4.75 0.53
C ARG A 73 -9.17 5.13 -0.72
N LYS A 74 -8.94 6.43 -0.96
CA LYS A 74 -8.13 6.91 -2.09
C LYS A 74 -6.70 6.37 -2.03
N ASP A 75 -6.06 6.39 -0.87
CA ASP A 75 -4.69 5.91 -0.69
C ASP A 75 -4.60 4.39 -0.90
N ARG A 76 -5.59 3.64 -0.44
CA ARG A 76 -5.68 2.19 -0.71
C ARG A 76 -5.89 1.93 -2.19
N SER A 77 -6.80 2.63 -2.85
CA SER A 77 -7.02 2.50 -4.30
C SER A 77 -5.77 2.89 -5.12
N ASN A 78 -5.05 3.94 -4.72
CA ASN A 78 -3.81 4.34 -5.36
C ASN A 78 -2.71 3.29 -5.16
N ARG A 79 -2.54 2.79 -3.94
CA ARG A 79 -1.62 1.69 -3.66
C ARG A 79 -1.95 0.45 -4.48
N ILE A 80 -3.21 0.02 -4.51
CA ILE A 80 -3.66 -1.12 -5.33
C ILE A 80 -3.39 -0.85 -6.81
N ARG A 81 -3.64 0.37 -7.31
CA ARG A 81 -3.39 0.74 -8.72
C ARG A 81 -1.90 0.73 -9.07
N ILE A 82 -1.04 1.16 -8.17
CA ILE A 82 0.42 1.16 -8.35
C ILE A 82 0.93 -0.28 -8.27
N THR A 83 0.56 -1.02 -7.22
CA THR A 83 0.99 -2.41 -7.04
C THR A 83 0.44 -3.33 -8.12
N SER A 84 -0.78 -3.12 -8.63
CA SER A 84 -1.31 -3.91 -9.73
C SER A 84 -0.62 -3.64 -11.06
N LYS A 85 -0.29 -2.37 -11.37
CA LYS A 85 0.49 -2.00 -12.57
C LYS A 85 1.93 -2.54 -12.53
N CYS A 86 2.50 -2.60 -11.33
CA CYS A 86 3.86 -3.09 -11.07
C CYS A 86 3.89 -4.57 -10.64
N SER A 87 2.76 -5.28 -10.72
CA SER A 87 2.67 -6.69 -10.34
C SER A 87 3.26 -7.57 -11.44
N LEU A 88 4.17 -8.49 -11.07
CA LEU A 88 4.66 -9.52 -11.98
C LEU A 88 3.63 -10.64 -12.24
N TYR A 89 2.52 -10.65 -11.49
CA TYR A 89 1.36 -11.51 -11.74
C TYR A 89 0.36 -10.88 -12.73
N SER A 90 0.66 -9.69 -13.27
CA SER A 90 -0.19 -9.13 -14.32
C SER A 90 -0.04 -9.95 -15.60
N THR A 91 -1.16 -10.34 -16.20
CA THR A 91 -1.16 -10.98 -17.50
C THR A 91 -0.73 -9.98 -18.58
N PHE A 92 0.21 -10.39 -19.43
CA PHE A 92 0.81 -9.49 -20.43
C PHE A 92 0.30 -9.73 -21.86
N ASN A 93 -0.32 -10.89 -22.13
CA ASN A 93 -0.84 -11.28 -23.45
C ASN A 93 -2.32 -11.67 -23.41
N GLU A 94 -2.97 -11.71 -24.59
CA GLU A 94 -4.37 -12.18 -24.79
C GLU A 94 -4.57 -13.63 -24.34
N ASP A 95 -3.50 -14.43 -24.34
CA ASP A 95 -3.49 -15.83 -23.89
C ASP A 95 -3.44 -16.00 -22.35
N GLY A 96 -3.34 -14.90 -21.60
CA GLY A 96 -3.43 -14.93 -20.14
C GLY A 96 -2.15 -15.37 -19.40
N GLU A 97 -1.00 -15.34 -20.07
CA GLU A 97 0.28 -15.66 -19.41
C GLU A 97 0.72 -14.53 -18.46
N GLU A 98 1.19 -14.91 -17.27
CA GLU A 98 1.70 -14.01 -16.23
C GLU A 98 3.22 -13.80 -16.36
N LEU A 99 3.72 -12.56 -16.19
CA LEU A 99 5.15 -12.24 -16.34
C LEU A 99 6.05 -13.11 -15.43
N ILE A 100 5.51 -13.59 -14.31
CA ILE A 100 6.19 -14.48 -13.38
C ILE A 100 6.56 -15.85 -13.97
N ASN A 101 5.90 -16.30 -15.05
CA ASN A 101 6.19 -17.59 -15.68
C ASN A 101 7.51 -17.59 -16.47
N PHE A 102 8.07 -16.43 -16.78
CA PHE A 102 9.45 -16.32 -17.27
C PHE A 102 10.50 -16.50 -16.17
N LEU A 103 10.11 -16.43 -14.89
CA LEU A 103 11.02 -16.67 -13.79
C LEU A 103 11.18 -18.19 -13.54
N PRO A 104 12.41 -18.64 -13.28
CA PRO A 104 12.79 -20.06 -13.41
C PRO A 104 12.09 -21.03 -12.45
N GLY A 105 11.45 -20.54 -11.39
CA GLY A 105 10.76 -21.38 -10.41
C GLY A 105 9.51 -22.09 -10.94
N ASN A 106 8.90 -21.62 -12.03
CA ASN A 106 7.62 -22.15 -12.53
C ASN A 106 7.72 -23.02 -13.79
N ASN A 107 8.62 -22.72 -14.74
CA ASN A 107 8.59 -23.34 -16.08
C ASN A 107 9.69 -24.39 -16.36
N GLY A 108 10.64 -24.62 -15.44
CA GLY A 108 11.65 -25.69 -15.59
C GLY A 108 12.64 -25.53 -16.76
N CYS A 109 12.63 -24.40 -17.49
CA CYS A 109 13.55 -24.11 -18.58
C CYS A 109 14.86 -23.50 -18.06
N PHE A 110 15.85 -24.35 -17.84
CA PHE A 110 17.15 -23.98 -17.26
C PHE A 110 17.98 -23.05 -18.16
N GLU A 111 17.92 -23.21 -19.48
CA GLU A 111 18.71 -22.40 -20.43
C GLU A 111 18.26 -20.92 -20.44
N ASN A 112 16.95 -20.70 -20.42
CA ASN A 112 16.39 -19.36 -20.29
C ASN A 112 16.70 -18.74 -18.93
N SER A 113 16.81 -19.56 -17.88
CA SER A 113 17.16 -19.09 -16.54
C SER A 113 18.57 -18.52 -16.48
N VAL A 114 19.55 -19.23 -17.06
CA VAL A 114 20.95 -18.79 -17.09
C VAL A 114 21.05 -17.51 -17.90
N SER A 115 20.40 -17.47 -19.07
CA SER A 115 20.41 -16.30 -19.96
C SER A 115 19.76 -15.06 -19.32
N LEU A 116 18.68 -15.26 -18.56
CA LEU A 116 17.99 -14.19 -17.82
C LEU A 116 18.84 -13.64 -16.67
N TRP A 117 19.53 -14.51 -15.93
CA TRP A 117 20.43 -14.07 -14.86
C TRP A 117 21.71 -13.39 -15.39
N ASP A 118 22.24 -13.86 -16.53
CA ASP A 118 23.33 -13.20 -17.26
C ASP A 118 22.92 -11.80 -17.73
N TYR A 119 21.69 -11.67 -18.25
CA TYR A 119 21.11 -10.38 -18.63
C TYR A 119 20.92 -9.47 -17.41
N ALA A 120 20.34 -9.99 -16.32
CA ALA A 120 20.12 -9.25 -15.09
C ALA A 120 21.43 -8.75 -14.45
N GLU A 121 22.51 -9.53 -14.52
CA GLU A 121 23.83 -9.10 -14.04
C GLU A 121 24.36 -7.89 -14.82
N ARG A 122 24.10 -7.84 -16.14
CA ARG A 122 24.50 -6.74 -17.02
C ARG A 122 23.67 -5.47 -16.84
N LEU A 123 22.46 -5.55 -16.28
CA LEU A 123 21.61 -4.40 -15.95
C LEU A 123 22.14 -3.57 -14.76
N GLY A 124 23.05 -4.14 -13.98
CA GLY A 124 23.73 -3.47 -12.87
C GLY A 124 23.41 -4.08 -11.49
N ASN A 125 24.36 -3.91 -10.57
CA ASN A 125 24.38 -4.60 -9.27
C ASN A 125 23.13 -4.34 -8.40
N LEU A 126 22.58 -3.13 -8.45
CA LEU A 126 21.41 -2.76 -7.64
C LEU A 126 20.13 -3.44 -8.17
N LYS A 127 19.91 -3.38 -9.50
CA LYS A 127 18.82 -4.07 -10.19
C LYS A 127 18.90 -5.59 -10.01
N TYR A 128 20.09 -6.15 -10.13
CA TYR A 128 20.35 -7.58 -9.90
C TYR A 128 20.00 -8.02 -8.47
N LYS A 129 20.42 -7.24 -7.45
CA LYS A 129 20.09 -7.54 -6.05
C LYS A 129 18.59 -7.50 -5.78
N ILE A 130 17.89 -6.49 -6.29
CA ILE A 130 16.42 -6.40 -6.18
C ILE A 130 15.80 -7.66 -6.80
N LEU A 131 16.19 -8.02 -8.02
CA LEU A 131 15.67 -9.21 -8.69
C LEU A 131 15.91 -10.51 -7.92
N LYS A 132 17.08 -10.64 -7.29
CA LYS A 132 17.43 -11.79 -6.47
C LYS A 132 16.55 -11.90 -5.22
N LEU A 133 16.31 -10.78 -4.53
CA LEU A 133 15.43 -10.75 -3.35
C LEU A 133 13.96 -11.02 -3.74
N MET A 134 13.52 -10.46 -4.87
CA MET A 134 12.20 -10.79 -5.44
C MET A 134 12.07 -12.27 -5.80
N TYR A 135 13.12 -12.89 -6.34
CA TYR A 135 13.15 -14.33 -6.64
C TYR A 135 13.01 -15.19 -5.36
N HIS A 136 13.56 -14.72 -4.24
CA HIS A 136 13.38 -15.36 -2.93
C HIS A 136 11.99 -15.10 -2.30
N LYS A 137 11.07 -14.45 -3.02
CA LYS A 137 9.71 -14.12 -2.59
C LYS A 137 9.65 -13.17 -1.39
N GLU A 138 10.67 -12.32 -1.22
CA GLU A 138 10.63 -11.24 -0.25
C GLU A 138 9.61 -10.17 -0.68
N SER A 139 8.95 -9.57 0.29
CA SER A 139 7.97 -8.50 0.05
C SER A 139 8.67 -7.19 -0.34
N ASP A 140 7.96 -6.31 -1.06
CA ASP A 140 8.50 -5.00 -1.46
C ASP A 140 9.03 -4.20 -0.26
N SER A 141 8.36 -4.28 0.91
CA SER A 141 8.82 -3.61 2.14
C SER A 141 10.13 -4.19 2.68
N GLU A 142 10.27 -5.53 2.70
CA GLU A 142 11.48 -6.20 3.17
C GLU A 142 12.68 -5.90 2.26
N ILE A 143 12.45 -5.80 0.94
CA ILE A 143 13.48 -5.45 -0.03
C ILE A 143 13.96 -4.02 0.16
N ILE A 144 13.02 -3.08 0.36
CA ILE A 144 13.33 -1.66 0.62
C ILE A 144 14.15 -1.53 1.90
N GLU A 145 13.76 -2.23 2.97
CA GLU A 145 14.48 -2.22 4.25
C GLU A 145 15.87 -2.84 4.12
N THR A 146 15.99 -3.98 3.44
CA THR A 146 17.26 -4.74 3.28
C THR A 146 18.27 -4.00 2.42
N LEU A 147 17.80 -3.29 1.38
CA LEU A 147 18.67 -2.53 0.48
C LEU A 147 18.83 -1.06 0.89
N HIS A 148 18.19 -0.64 1.99
CA HIS A 148 18.18 0.74 2.48
C HIS A 148 17.81 1.75 1.38
N LEU A 149 16.81 1.43 0.57
CA LEU A 149 16.35 2.27 -0.53
C LEU A 149 15.28 3.25 -0.06
N CYS A 150 15.19 4.40 -0.73
CA CYS A 150 14.01 5.23 -0.64
C CYS A 150 12.84 4.54 -1.35
N HIS A 151 11.64 4.67 -0.80
CA HIS A 151 10.44 4.07 -1.36
C HIS A 151 10.25 4.52 -2.82
N ASP A 152 10.35 5.83 -3.11
CA ASP A 152 10.17 6.37 -4.47
C ASP A 152 11.22 5.85 -5.46
N ASP A 153 12.49 5.80 -5.04
CA ASP A 153 13.58 5.30 -5.87
C ASP A 153 13.40 3.82 -6.22
N TYR A 154 12.94 3.01 -5.25
CA TYR A 154 12.65 1.59 -5.48
C TYR A 154 11.59 1.38 -6.57
N PHE A 155 10.51 2.16 -6.55
CA PHE A 155 9.46 2.05 -7.57
C PHE A 155 9.94 2.50 -8.96
N VAL A 156 10.78 3.53 -9.05
CA VAL A 156 11.41 3.93 -10.32
C VAL A 156 12.28 2.81 -10.88
N ILE A 157 13.11 2.19 -10.03
CA ILE A 157 13.97 1.08 -10.44
C ILE A 157 13.14 -0.14 -10.88
N LYS A 158 12.01 -0.38 -10.22
CA LYS A 158 11.08 -1.47 -10.55
C LYS A 158 10.40 -1.24 -11.92
N GLU A 159 10.05 0.01 -12.26
CA GLU A 159 9.56 0.35 -13.60
C GLU A 159 10.63 0.12 -14.67
N GLN A 160 11.86 0.56 -14.43
CA GLN A 160 12.98 0.32 -15.35
C GLN A 160 13.24 -1.18 -15.55
N LEU A 161 13.21 -1.97 -14.48
CA LEU A 161 13.34 -3.42 -14.57
C LEU A 161 12.26 -4.03 -15.47
N LYS A 162 11.02 -3.55 -15.37
CA LYS A 162 9.92 -4.02 -16.23
C LYS A 162 10.19 -3.72 -17.71
N GLU A 163 10.67 -2.51 -18.02
CA GLU A 163 11.07 -2.15 -19.39
C GLU A 163 12.24 -3.01 -19.89
N ASP A 164 13.24 -3.24 -19.04
CA ASP A 164 14.39 -4.10 -19.36
C ASP A 164 13.95 -5.54 -19.68
N PHE A 165 13.01 -6.12 -18.92
CA PHE A 165 12.46 -7.44 -19.23
C PHE A 165 11.63 -7.47 -20.51
N LEU A 166 10.83 -6.43 -20.77
CA LEU A 166 10.11 -6.32 -22.04
C LEU A 166 11.07 -6.25 -23.22
N ASN A 167 12.19 -5.53 -23.09
CA ASN A 167 13.24 -5.50 -24.10
C ASN A 167 13.89 -6.87 -24.28
N TYR A 168 14.14 -7.61 -23.20
CA TYR A 168 14.68 -8.97 -23.27
C TYR A 168 13.74 -9.95 -23.99
N ILE A 169 12.43 -9.85 -23.78
CA ILE A 169 11.43 -10.73 -24.41
C ILE A 169 11.23 -10.39 -25.91
N ASN A 170 11.43 -9.14 -26.29
CA ASN A 170 11.28 -8.68 -27.68
C ASN A 170 12.53 -8.89 -28.55
N ILE A 171 13.60 -9.48 -28.01
CA ILE A 171 14.82 -9.90 -28.72
C ILE A 171 14.68 -11.36 -29.13
#